data_AF-A0A957TVB0-F1
#
_entry.id   AF-A0A957TVB0-F1
#
_cell.length_a   1.000
_cell.length_b   1.000
_cell.length_c   1.000
_cell.angle_alpha   90.00
_cell.angle_beta   90.00
_cell.angle_gamma   90.00
#
_symmetry.space_group_name_H-M   'P 1'
#
loop_
_entity.id
_entity.type
_entity.pdbx_description
1 polymer ?
#
loop_
_entity_poly.entity_id
_entity_poly.type
_entity_poly.pdbx_seq_one_letter_code
_entity_poly.pdbx_strand_id
1 'polypeptide(L)'
;MIDWKSLALEVGAIQDGSETGSSAFAQKAIEQIIGVQNVREAVDYYIRGGPGAELARFVLWQIHSWTAMQYCYEIYQTDSDIERRRGAVELLRVVADRRVIPWLEEFLTDPDRGIRMWAFGIIDQLLWSEIVEEEEVAA
;
A
#
# COMPACT_ATOMS: atom_id res chain seq x y z
N MET A 1 24.25 -7.47 9.73
CA MET A 1 23.65 -8.83 9.61
C MET A 1 22.27 -8.74 10.24
N ILE A 2 21.23 -9.30 9.61
CA ILE A 2 19.86 -9.21 10.13
C ILE A 2 19.76 -10.08 11.39
N ASP A 3 19.23 -9.52 12.48
CA ASP A 3 18.83 -10.29 13.65
C ASP A 3 17.44 -10.89 13.42
N TRP A 4 17.42 -12.12 12.89
CA TRP A 4 16.19 -12.80 12.52
C TRP A 4 15.26 -13.08 13.70
N LYS A 5 15.80 -13.24 14.92
CA LYS A 5 14.98 -13.51 16.10
C LYS A 5 14.24 -12.24 16.54
N SER A 6 14.96 -11.11 16.59
CA SER A 6 14.36 -9.80 16.88
C SER A 6 13.31 -9.45 15.83
N LEU A 7 13.62 -9.63 14.55
CA LEU A 7 12.68 -9.40 13.44
C LEU A 7 11.43 -10.28 13.54
N ALA A 8 11.58 -11.57 13.85
CA ALA A 8 10.46 -12.49 14.01
C ALA A 8 9.54 -12.10 15.19
N LEU A 9 10.10 -11.59 16.29
CA LEU A 9 9.32 -11.03 17.40
C LEU A 9 8.56 -9.78 16.98
N GLU A 10 9.21 -8.87 16.25
CA GLU A 10 8.62 -7.60 15.81
C GLU A 10 7.47 -7.79 14.82
N VAL A 11 7.57 -8.75 13.90
CA VAL A 11 6.49 -9.04 12.93
C VAL A 11 5.39 -9.94 13.49
N GLY A 12 5.57 -10.48 14.71
CA GLY A 12 4.64 -11.38 15.38
C GLY A 12 4.73 -12.85 14.95
N ALA A 13 5.79 -13.24 14.25
CA ALA A 13 6.04 -14.64 13.88
C ALA A 13 6.43 -15.49 15.10
N ILE A 14 6.98 -14.86 16.16
CA ILE A 14 7.20 -15.48 17.47
C ILE A 14 6.29 -14.79 18.48
N GLN A 15 5.37 -15.55 19.09
CA GLN A 15 4.48 -15.06 20.15
C GLN A 15 4.12 -16.20 21.11
N ASP A 16 4.05 -15.88 22.41
CA ASP A 16 3.63 -16.79 23.49
C ASP A 16 4.40 -18.14 23.54
N GLY A 17 5.69 -18.10 23.18
CA GLY A 17 6.54 -19.29 23.15
C GLY A 17 6.31 -20.20 21.93
N SER A 18 5.49 -19.78 20.97
CA SER A 18 5.27 -20.45 19.69
C SER A 18 5.92 -19.67 18.53
N GLU A 19 6.29 -20.38 17.47
CA GLU A 19 6.88 -19.81 16.25
C GLU A 19 6.08 -20.30 15.04
N THR A 20 5.71 -19.37 14.16
CA THR A 20 4.94 -19.65 12.94
C THR A 20 5.39 -18.77 11.79
N GLY A 21 5.24 -19.26 10.56
CA GLY A 21 5.52 -18.51 9.33
C GLY A 21 4.25 -18.27 8.54
N SER A 22 4.19 -17.13 7.85
CA SER A 22 3.13 -16.82 6.88
C SER A 22 3.65 -15.82 5.85
N SER A 23 2.99 -15.73 4.69
CA SER A 23 3.27 -14.68 3.70
C SER A 23 3.11 -13.28 4.30
N ALA A 24 2.13 -13.09 5.19
CA ALA A 24 1.90 -11.81 5.86
C ALA A 24 3.07 -11.41 6.79
N PHE A 25 3.64 -12.36 7.54
CA PHE A 25 4.83 -12.09 8.36
C PHE A 25 6.06 -11.82 7.47
N ALA A 26 6.21 -12.57 6.38
CA ALA A 26 7.30 -12.35 5.43
C ALA A 26 7.22 -10.96 4.77
N GLN A 27 6.03 -10.51 4.37
CA GLN A 27 5.80 -9.17 3.80
C GLN A 27 6.21 -8.06 4.78
N LYS A 28 5.75 -8.14 6.04
CA LYS A 28 6.16 -7.21 7.10
C LYS A 28 7.68 -7.23 7.32
N ALA A 29 8.28 -8.42 7.32
CA ALA A 29 9.72 -8.57 7.49
C ALA A 29 10.50 -7.97 6.32
N ILE A 30 10.06 -8.19 5.08
CA ILE A 30 10.67 -7.62 3.87
C ILE A 30 10.60 -6.10 3.91
N GLU A 31 9.47 -5.50 4.31
CA GLU A 31 9.35 -4.06 4.48
C GLU A 31 10.40 -3.52 5.46
N GLN A 32 10.61 -4.18 6.60
CA GLN A 32 11.63 -3.77 7.56
C GLN A 32 13.07 -3.95 7.05
N ILE A 33 13.33 -5.03 6.31
CA ILE A 33 14.65 -5.30 5.72
C ILE A 33 14.99 -4.27 4.64
N ILE A 34 14.02 -3.91 3.80
CA ILE A 34 14.17 -2.88 2.77
C ILE A 34 14.29 -1.49 3.44
N GLY A 35 13.52 -1.25 4.50
CA GLY A 35 13.52 -0.01 5.26
C GLY A 35 12.50 1.00 4.76
N VAL A 36 11.85 1.70 5.69
CA VAL A 36 10.77 2.67 5.47
C VAL A 36 11.14 3.72 4.41
N GLN A 37 12.36 4.25 4.47
CA GLN A 37 12.81 5.28 3.53
C GLN A 37 12.87 4.76 2.09
N ASN A 38 13.39 3.56 1.87
CA ASN A 38 13.48 2.95 0.54
C ASN A 38 12.08 2.65 -0.02
N VAL A 39 11.11 2.28 0.83
CA VAL A 39 9.71 2.11 0.41
C VAL A 39 9.11 3.44 -0.04
N ARG A 40 9.31 4.52 0.72
CA ARG A 40 8.84 5.87 0.33
C ARG A 40 9.48 6.34 -0.97
N GLU A 41 10.77 6.13 -1.13
CA GLU A 41 11.49 6.47 -2.37
C GLU A 41 10.99 5.65 -3.57
N ALA A 42 10.61 4.38 -3.37
CA ALA A 42 10.00 3.57 -4.43
C ALA A 42 8.62 4.11 -4.85
N VAL A 43 7.80 4.59 -3.90
CA VAL A 43 6.53 5.29 -4.18
C VAL A 43 6.79 6.57 -5.01
N ASP A 44 7.74 7.41 -4.57
CA ASP A 44 8.10 8.62 -5.30
C ASP A 44 8.65 8.33 -6.70
N TYR A 45 9.46 7.28 -6.82
CA TYR A 45 10.02 6.85 -8.11
C TYR A 45 8.92 6.39 -9.06
N TYR A 46 7.96 5.61 -8.54
CA TYR A 46 6.78 5.20 -9.30
C TYR A 46 5.97 6.39 -9.80
N ILE A 47 5.59 7.30 -8.90
CA ILE A 47 4.75 8.48 -9.21
C ILE A 47 5.43 9.40 -10.23
N ARG A 48 6.74 9.59 -10.12
CA ARG A 48 7.52 10.40 -11.08
C ARG A 48 7.51 9.83 -12.49
N GLY A 49 7.35 8.50 -12.61
CA GLY A 49 7.43 7.78 -13.87
C GLY A 49 8.86 7.64 -14.39
N GLY A 50 9.07 6.68 -15.31
CA GLY A 50 10.34 6.43 -15.97
C GLY A 50 10.72 4.95 -16.06
N PRO A 51 11.87 4.63 -16.69
CA PRO A 51 12.35 3.25 -16.77
C PRO A 51 12.45 2.60 -15.38
N GLY A 52 11.80 1.45 -15.20
CA GLY A 52 11.78 0.73 -13.92
C GLY A 52 10.66 1.13 -12.96
N ALA A 53 9.82 2.13 -13.27
CA ALA A 53 8.68 2.48 -12.43
C ALA A 53 7.73 1.29 -12.25
N GLU A 54 7.43 0.54 -13.31
CA GLU A 54 6.61 -0.68 -13.20
C GLU A 54 7.26 -1.75 -12.32
N LEU A 55 8.59 -1.89 -12.35
CA LEU A 55 9.27 -2.82 -11.44
C LEU A 55 9.10 -2.35 -9.99
N ALA A 56 9.27 -1.05 -9.71
CA ALA A 56 9.01 -0.50 -8.39
C ALA A 56 7.56 -0.76 -7.95
N ARG A 57 6.58 -0.57 -8.84
CA ARG A 57 5.16 -0.89 -8.59
C ARG A 57 4.96 -2.35 -8.22
N PHE A 58 5.54 -3.29 -8.97
CA PHE A 58 5.41 -4.72 -8.71
C PHE A 58 6.13 -5.16 -7.43
N VAL A 59 7.27 -4.53 -7.08
CA VAL A 59 7.91 -4.75 -5.78
C VAL A 59 6.97 -4.30 -4.66
N LEU A 60 6.41 -3.09 -4.76
CA LEU A 60 5.48 -2.54 -3.76
C LEU A 60 4.20 -3.38 -3.64
N TRP A 61 3.68 -3.89 -4.77
CA TRP A 61 2.57 -4.85 -4.80
C TRP A 61 2.94 -6.13 -4.04
N GLN A 62 4.08 -6.76 -4.35
CA GLN A 62 4.45 -8.04 -3.74
C GLN A 62 4.60 -7.97 -2.21
N ILE A 63 5.06 -6.83 -1.69
CA ILE A 63 5.28 -6.64 -0.26
C ILE A 63 4.04 -6.17 0.49
N HIS A 64 2.96 -5.74 -0.19
CA HIS A 64 1.74 -5.20 0.43
C HIS A 64 2.04 -4.20 1.56
N SER A 65 2.94 -3.25 1.27
CA SER A 65 3.55 -2.42 2.31
C SER A 65 2.55 -1.43 2.92
N TRP A 66 2.44 -1.46 4.24
CA TRP A 66 1.64 -0.47 4.97
C TRP A 66 2.25 0.93 4.85
N THR A 67 3.58 1.02 4.96
CA THR A 67 4.30 2.28 4.74
C THR A 67 3.99 2.87 3.37
N ALA A 68 3.95 2.06 2.30
CA ALA A 68 3.60 2.53 0.96
C ALA A 68 2.16 3.08 0.91
N MET A 69 1.20 2.37 1.49
CA MET A 69 -0.18 2.83 1.57
C MET A 69 -0.31 4.16 2.32
N GLN A 70 0.28 4.26 3.52
CA GLN A 70 0.26 5.47 4.32
C GLN A 70 0.92 6.64 3.59
N TYR A 71 2.03 6.40 2.91
CA TYR A 71 2.72 7.47 2.19
C TYR A 71 1.95 7.93 0.95
N CYS A 72 1.28 7.03 0.23
CA CYS A 72 0.37 7.43 -0.84
C CYS A 72 -0.77 8.30 -0.31
N TYR A 73 -1.34 7.94 0.84
CA TYR A 73 -2.37 8.74 1.49
C TYR A 73 -1.84 10.11 1.95
N GLU A 74 -0.62 10.17 2.51
CA GLU A 74 0.05 11.42 2.86
C GLU A 74 0.24 12.33 1.64
N ILE A 75 0.69 11.80 0.50
CA ILE A 75 0.82 12.56 -0.76
C ILE A 75 -0.55 13.07 -1.22
N TYR A 76 -1.58 12.23 -1.19
CA TYR A 76 -2.94 12.62 -1.53
C TYR A 76 -3.45 13.81 -0.69
N GLN A 77 -3.17 13.81 0.62
CA GLN A 77 -3.62 14.84 1.56
C GLN A 77 -2.83 16.15 1.47
N THR A 78 -1.53 16.07 1.20
CA THR A 78 -0.61 17.19 1.46
C THR A 78 0.02 17.80 0.20
N ASP A 79 0.09 17.07 -0.90
CA ASP A 79 0.77 17.53 -2.11
C ASP A 79 -0.11 18.51 -2.90
N SER A 80 0.46 19.62 -3.35
CA SER A 80 -0.26 20.60 -4.17
C SER A 80 -0.38 20.21 -5.64
N ASP A 81 0.46 19.29 -6.12
CA ASP A 81 0.45 18.83 -7.51
C ASP A 81 -0.61 17.73 -7.71
N ILE A 82 -1.61 18.05 -8.54
CA ILE A 82 -2.72 17.13 -8.83
C ILE A 82 -2.25 15.83 -9.50
N GLU A 83 -1.20 15.86 -10.32
CA GLU A 83 -0.71 14.65 -10.98
C GLU A 83 -0.01 13.72 -9.98
N ARG A 84 0.68 14.28 -8.97
CA ARG A 84 1.25 13.49 -7.87
C ARG A 84 0.16 12.87 -6.99
N ARG A 85 -0.87 13.63 -6.65
CA ARG A 85 -2.04 13.11 -5.90
C ARG A 85 -2.71 11.97 -6.68
N ARG A 86 -2.94 12.13 -7.98
CA ARG A 86 -3.50 11.08 -8.86
C ARG A 86 -2.61 9.84 -8.90
N GLY A 87 -1.30 10.01 -9.08
CA GLY A 87 -0.35 8.90 -9.09
C GLY A 87 -0.32 8.13 -7.78
N ALA A 88 -0.47 8.81 -6.65
CA ALA A 88 -0.54 8.16 -5.33
C ALA A 88 -1.83 7.32 -5.17
N VAL A 89 -2.98 7.83 -5.57
CA VAL A 89 -4.26 7.08 -5.53
C VAL A 89 -4.27 5.95 -6.56
N GLU A 90 -3.64 6.15 -7.72
CA GLU A 90 -3.45 5.10 -8.71
C GLU A 90 -2.57 3.96 -8.16
N LEU A 91 -1.48 4.27 -7.45
CA LEU A 91 -0.65 3.25 -6.82
C LEU A 91 -1.42 2.49 -5.73
N LEU A 92 -2.24 3.19 -4.94
CA LEU A 92 -3.13 2.55 -3.96
C LEU A 92 -4.04 1.50 -4.60
N ARG A 93 -4.46 1.67 -5.87
CA ARG A 93 -5.23 0.66 -6.62
C ARG A 93 -4.61 -0.73 -6.55
N VAL A 94 -3.28 -0.83 -6.55
CA VAL A 94 -2.58 -2.12 -6.62
C VAL A 94 -1.96 -2.56 -5.30
N VAL A 95 -1.64 -1.64 -4.39
CA VAL A 95 -0.99 -1.98 -3.12
C VAL A 95 -1.96 -2.01 -1.94
N ALA A 96 -3.19 -1.52 -2.10
CA ALA A 96 -4.14 -1.43 -1.02
C ALA A 96 -4.58 -2.82 -0.51
N ASP A 97 -4.79 -2.87 0.80
CA ASP A 97 -5.59 -3.89 1.45
C ASP A 97 -6.79 -3.25 2.17
N ARG A 98 -7.51 -4.06 2.96
CA ARG A 98 -8.71 -3.66 3.71
C ARG A 98 -8.54 -2.40 4.56
N ARG A 99 -7.31 -2.03 4.96
CA ARG A 99 -7.04 -0.81 5.74
C ARG A 99 -7.27 0.48 4.96
N VAL A 100 -7.48 0.42 3.64
CA VAL A 100 -7.82 1.60 2.81
C VAL A 100 -9.26 2.05 2.98
N ILE A 101 -10.16 1.20 3.50
CA ILE A 101 -11.61 1.48 3.59
C ILE A 101 -11.93 2.86 4.21
N PRO A 102 -11.32 3.26 5.33
CA PRO A 102 -11.60 4.57 5.94
C PRO A 102 -11.24 5.77 5.06
N TRP A 103 -10.46 5.59 4.00
CA TRP A 103 -10.03 6.65 3.08
C TRP A 103 -10.89 6.72 1.80
N LEU A 104 -11.71 5.69 1.53
CA LEU A 104 -12.43 5.56 0.27
C LEU A 104 -13.44 6.70 0.04
N GLU A 105 -14.15 7.12 1.08
CA GLU A 105 -15.13 8.22 0.98
C GLU A 105 -14.47 9.51 0.47
N GLU A 106 -13.28 9.84 0.99
CA GLU A 106 -12.52 11.02 0.57
C GLU A 106 -12.11 10.92 -0.91
N PHE A 107 -11.64 9.76 -1.36
CA PHE A 107 -11.26 9.57 -2.77
C PHE A 107 -12.46 9.59 -3.72
N LEU A 108 -13.59 9.00 -3.31
CA LEU A 108 -14.82 8.91 -4.13
C LEU A 108 -15.51 10.26 -4.28
N THR A 109 -15.36 11.16 -3.30
CA THR A 109 -15.95 12.50 -3.31
C THR A 109 -14.97 13.60 -3.72
N ASP A 110 -13.71 13.25 -4.00
CA ASP A 110 -12.69 14.22 -4.42
C ASP A 110 -13.16 15.00 -5.66
N PRO A 111 -12.94 16.34 -5.75
CA PRO A 111 -13.33 17.13 -6.91
C PRO A 111 -12.63 16.69 -8.21
N ASP A 112 -11.46 16.07 -8.12
CA ASP A 112 -10.72 15.59 -9.28
C ASP A 112 -11.28 14.26 -9.82
N ARG A 113 -11.63 14.26 -11.12
CA ARG A 113 -12.17 13.07 -11.79
C ARG A 113 -11.20 11.91 -11.84
N GLY A 114 -9.89 12.18 -11.98
CA GLY A 114 -8.86 11.13 -12.05
C GLY A 114 -8.75 10.37 -10.73
N ILE A 115 -8.76 11.09 -9.61
CA ILE A 115 -8.78 10.51 -8.27
C ILE A 115 -10.01 9.63 -8.07
N ARG A 116 -11.22 10.14 -8.39
CA ARG A 116 -12.45 9.32 -8.30
C ARG A 116 -12.39 8.05 -9.14
N MET A 117 -11.85 8.12 -10.37
CA MET A 117 -11.69 6.93 -11.21
C MET A 117 -10.76 5.89 -10.58
N TRP A 118 -9.65 6.33 -9.99
CA TRP A 118 -8.75 5.41 -9.30
C TRP A 118 -9.33 4.86 -8.00
N ALA A 119 -10.17 5.63 -7.30
CA ALA A 119 -10.93 5.14 -6.16
C ALA A 119 -11.82 3.94 -6.52
N PHE A 120 -12.55 4.00 -7.64
CA PHE A 120 -13.30 2.85 -8.14
C PHE A 120 -12.38 1.67 -8.48
N GLY A 121 -11.20 1.94 -9.04
CA GLY A 121 -10.20 0.90 -9.29
C GLY A 121 -9.69 0.23 -8.01
N ILE A 122 -9.55 0.97 -6.90
CA ILE A 122 -9.18 0.38 -5.60
C ILE A 122 -10.27 -0.60 -5.17
N ILE A 123 -11.54 -0.17 -5.22
CA ILE A 123 -12.69 -0.99 -4.84
C ILE A 123 -12.76 -2.26 -5.70
N ASP A 124 -12.66 -2.11 -7.02
CA ASP A 124 -12.66 -3.22 -7.97
C ASP A 124 -11.54 -4.24 -7.67
N GLN A 125 -10.31 -3.76 -7.42
CA GLN A 125 -9.20 -4.64 -7.09
C GLN A 125 -9.41 -5.38 -5.76
N LEU A 126 -9.94 -4.71 -4.73
CA LEU A 126 -10.19 -5.34 -3.43
C LEU A 126 -11.27 -6.41 -3.51
N LEU A 127 -12.36 -6.15 -4.23
CA LEU A 127 -13.44 -7.11 -4.48
C LEU A 127 -12.95 -8.29 -5.33
N TRP A 128 -12.24 -8.01 -6.43
CA TRP A 128 -11.69 -9.05 -7.31
C TRP A 128 -10.67 -9.95 -6.59
N SER A 129 -9.95 -9.40 -5.61
CA SER A 129 -8.97 -10.13 -4.79
C SER A 129 -9.59 -10.79 -3.55
N GLU A 130 -10.91 -10.70 -3.36
CA GLU A 130 -11.64 -11.24 -2.20
C GLU A 130 -11.08 -10.71 -0.84
N ILE A 131 -10.57 -9.47 -0.82
CA ILE A 131 -10.03 -8.82 0.39
C ILE A 131 -11.17 -8.18 1.22
N VAL A 132 -12.24 -7.76 0.53
CA VAL A 132 -13.42 -7.12 1.10
C VAL A 132 -14.68 -7.67 0.44
N GLU A 133 -15.81 -7.58 1.14
CA GLU A 133 -17.13 -7.85 0.58
C GLU A 133 -17.79 -6.56 0.06
N GLU A 134 -18.80 -6.69 -0.80
CA GLU A 134 -19.51 -5.55 -1.40
C GLU A 134 -20.09 -4.60 -0.35
N GLU A 135 -20.63 -5.12 0.75
CA GLU A 135 -21.27 -4.31 1.80
C GLU A 135 -20.28 -3.41 2.55
N GLU A 136 -18.99 -3.71 2.49
CA GLU A 136 -17.95 -2.94 3.20
C GLU A 136 -17.47 -1.72 2.45
N VAL A 137 -17.68 -1.73 1.12
CA VAL A 137 -17.24 -0.69 0.19
C VAL A 137 -18.43 -0.03 -0.51
N ALA A 138 -19.65 -0.46 -0.20
CA ALA A 138 -20.89 0.20 -0.59
C ALA A 138 -20.99 1.55 0.11
N ALA A 139 -20.80 2.62 -0.66
CA ALA A 139 -21.00 4.01 -0.24
C ALA A 139 -22.49 4.37 -0.11
#